data_AF-A0A9N9M0S9-F1
#
_entry.id   AF-A0A9N9M0S9-F1
#
_cell.length_a   1.000
_cell.length_b   1.000
_cell.length_c   1.000
_cell.angle_alpha   90.00
_cell.angle_beta   90.00
_cell.angle_gamma   90.00
#
_symmetry.space_group_name_H-M   'P 1'
#
loop_
_entity.id
_entity.type
_entity.pdbx_description
1 polymer ?
#
loop_
_entity_poly.entity_id
_entity_poly.type
_entity_poly.pdbx_seq_one_letter_code
_entity_poly.pdbx_strand_id
1 'polypeptide(L)'
;MGWVRSQGAIPTEHTELCSHRRLRPQVSLHPLVRWGQNYTEPSYESKLWYNGNVRKPEVFKDYQGSILPENNSTVLRQMTMGQFAASLKPSYVRVGESSGKIQLFHVVSHTATITSMRVVHDTFLDGIQKHNLKKVDQFFSSIAYNTITPAFAKLSQGMPQGIPQEAAFWSEQAVSWVKPEGSPKVRAFIDDVNANITAQLEKSGELRPYLYLNDAELSQPVFQGYPLENLARLKEIRAKYDPNRVYTDQMPGGFKVEHA
;
A
#
# COMPACT_ATOMS: atom_id res chain seq x y z
N MET A 1 -6.61 -3.72 -21.11
CA MET A 1 -6.17 -3.16 -19.81
C MET A 1 -6.29 -1.66 -19.88
N GLY A 2 -7.19 -1.09 -19.07
CA GLY A 2 -7.46 0.35 -18.93
C GLY A 2 -6.58 1.06 -17.91
N TRP A 3 -6.34 2.37 -18.03
CA TRP A 3 -5.83 3.22 -16.92
C TRP A 3 -6.49 4.61 -16.92
N VAL A 4 -6.64 5.16 -15.71
CA VAL A 4 -7.04 6.54 -15.37
C VAL A 4 -6.17 7.03 -14.22
N ARG A 5 -5.83 8.32 -14.21
CA ARG A 5 -5.36 9.08 -13.05
C ARG A 5 -6.49 10.05 -12.70
N SER A 6 -7.18 9.82 -11.59
CA SER A 6 -8.01 10.86 -10.98
C SER A 6 -7.15 11.70 -10.04
N GLN A 7 -7.56 12.93 -9.76
CA GLN A 7 -7.17 13.74 -8.60
C GLN A 7 -8.52 13.99 -7.91
N GLY A 8 -8.72 13.84 -6.61
CA GLY A 8 -10.02 14.13 -5.95
C GLY A 8 -10.26 13.39 -4.63
N ALA A 9 -10.84 14.09 -3.64
CA ALA A 9 -10.95 13.72 -2.23
C ALA A 9 -11.47 12.28 -1.94
N ILE A 10 -11.18 11.80 -0.72
CA ILE A 10 -11.60 10.48 -0.23
C ILE A 10 -13.14 10.37 -0.30
N PRO A 11 -13.69 9.34 -0.97
CA PRO A 11 -15.14 9.12 -1.03
C PRO A 11 -15.76 8.96 0.37
N THR A 12 -16.91 9.59 0.61
CA THR A 12 -17.54 9.71 1.93
C THR A 12 -18.37 8.51 2.37
N GLU A 13 -18.62 7.53 1.50
CA GLU A 13 -19.29 6.27 1.81
C GLU A 13 -18.60 5.15 1.00
N HIS A 14 -18.59 3.89 1.48
CA HIS A 14 -18.58 2.63 0.71
C HIS A 14 -17.89 1.48 1.47
N THR A 15 -18.72 0.54 1.94
CA THR A 15 -18.34 -0.79 2.45
C THR A 15 -18.49 -1.89 1.37
N GLU A 16 -18.79 -1.53 0.12
CA GLU A 16 -19.30 -2.47 -0.91
C GLU A 16 -18.35 -2.80 -2.08
N LEU A 17 -17.05 -2.56 -1.96
CA LEU A 17 -16.09 -2.98 -3.00
C LEU A 17 -15.60 -4.43 -2.86
N CYS A 18 -16.04 -5.11 -1.80
CA CYS A 18 -15.52 -6.42 -1.44
C CYS A 18 -16.44 -7.60 -1.79
N SER A 19 -17.61 -7.37 -2.40
CA SER A 19 -18.67 -8.39 -2.49
C SER A 19 -18.99 -8.94 -3.89
N HIS A 20 -18.30 -8.54 -4.96
CA HIS A 20 -18.72 -8.94 -6.30
C HIS A 20 -18.32 -10.39 -6.67
N ARG A 21 -19.35 -11.25 -6.77
CA ARG A 21 -19.34 -12.65 -7.23
C ARG A 21 -18.81 -12.79 -8.66
N ARG A 22 -17.52 -13.09 -8.83
CA ARG A 22 -16.96 -13.88 -9.95
C ARG A 22 -15.53 -14.30 -9.58
N LEU A 23 -15.23 -15.60 -9.66
CA LEU A 23 -14.01 -16.27 -9.18
C LEU A 23 -12.69 -15.86 -9.90
N ARG A 24 -12.70 -14.82 -10.74
CA ARG A 24 -11.48 -14.18 -11.26
C ARG A 24 -11.65 -12.66 -11.14
N PRO A 25 -10.78 -11.93 -10.44
CA PRO A 25 -10.86 -10.49 -10.41
C PRO A 25 -10.63 -9.96 -11.83
N GLN A 26 -11.68 -9.42 -12.45
CA GLN A 26 -11.60 -8.71 -13.73
C GLN A 26 -11.18 -7.26 -13.54
N VAL A 27 -11.06 -6.82 -12.29
CA VAL A 27 -10.85 -5.44 -11.89
C VAL A 27 -9.89 -5.36 -10.72
N SER A 28 -9.12 -4.30 -10.70
CA SER A 28 -8.33 -3.87 -9.56
C SER A 28 -8.38 -2.35 -9.48
N LEU A 29 -8.41 -1.83 -8.26
CA LEU A 29 -8.33 -0.42 -7.92
C LEU A 29 -7.18 -0.27 -6.94
N HIS A 30 -6.44 0.81 -7.08
CA HIS A 30 -5.41 1.21 -6.13
C HIS A 30 -5.58 2.71 -5.89
N PRO A 31 -6.22 3.11 -4.77
CA PRO A 31 -6.30 4.49 -4.32
C PRO A 31 -4.96 4.93 -3.73
N LEU A 32 -4.52 6.13 -4.07
CA LEU A 32 -3.34 6.79 -3.54
C LEU A 32 -3.67 8.17 -3.01
N VAL A 33 -3.07 8.52 -1.89
CA VAL A 33 -2.95 9.89 -1.40
C VAL A 33 -1.48 10.28 -1.58
N ARG A 34 -1.20 11.49 -2.03
CA ARG A 34 0.16 11.99 -2.27
C ARG A 34 0.32 13.36 -1.67
N TRP A 35 1.40 13.58 -0.94
CA TRP A 35 1.73 14.91 -0.44
C TRP A 35 3.24 15.12 -0.30
N GLY A 36 3.73 16.25 -0.77
CA GLY A 36 5.15 16.58 -0.77
C GLY A 36 5.42 18.07 -0.67
N GLN A 37 6.70 18.44 -0.70
CA GLN A 37 7.17 19.81 -0.54
C GLN A 37 6.51 20.80 -1.51
N ASN A 38 6.33 20.40 -2.78
CA ASN A 38 5.81 21.26 -3.85
C ASN A 38 4.27 21.26 -3.96
N TYR A 39 3.57 20.64 -3.02
CA TYR A 39 2.11 20.53 -3.03
C TYR A 39 1.51 21.60 -2.12
N THR A 40 0.51 22.34 -2.62
CA THR A 40 -0.33 23.23 -1.79
C THR A 40 -1.18 22.39 -0.83
N GLU A 41 -1.84 21.37 -1.37
CA GLU A 41 -2.74 20.44 -0.68
C GLU A 41 -2.44 18.98 -1.08
N PRO A 42 -2.91 17.98 -0.31
CA PRO A 42 -2.81 16.57 -0.70
C PRO A 42 -3.49 16.29 -2.04
N SER A 43 -2.87 15.46 -2.87
CA SER A 43 -3.45 14.98 -4.13
C SER A 43 -3.97 13.56 -3.95
N TYR A 44 -5.13 13.27 -4.52
CA TYR A 44 -5.82 12.00 -4.31
C TYR A 44 -6.05 11.30 -5.64
N GLU A 45 -5.32 10.24 -5.91
CA GLU A 45 -5.35 9.57 -7.20
C GLU A 45 -5.88 8.14 -7.08
N SER A 46 -6.48 7.61 -8.13
CA SER A 46 -6.82 6.19 -8.18
C SER A 46 -6.37 5.60 -9.51
N LYS A 47 -5.64 4.48 -9.44
CA LYS A 47 -5.32 3.67 -10.60
C LYS A 47 -6.38 2.58 -10.73
N LEU A 48 -7.02 2.53 -11.89
CA LEU A 48 -8.05 1.56 -12.24
C LEU A 48 -7.51 0.60 -13.29
N TRP A 49 -7.60 -0.71 -13.03
CA TRP A 49 -7.30 -1.75 -14.03
C TRP A 49 -8.54 -2.56 -14.31
N TYR A 50 -8.82 -2.75 -15.60
CA TYR A 50 -9.88 -3.61 -16.08
C TYR A 50 -9.35 -4.61 -17.11
N ASN A 51 -9.60 -5.88 -16.85
CA ASN A 51 -9.36 -6.99 -17.77
C ASN A 51 -10.58 -7.21 -18.66
N GLY A 52 -10.83 -6.23 -19.53
CA GLY A 52 -11.88 -6.26 -20.54
C GLY A 52 -11.69 -5.14 -21.55
N ASN A 53 -12.60 -5.09 -22.53
CA ASN A 53 -12.54 -4.13 -23.64
C ASN A 53 -13.45 -2.92 -23.46
N VAL A 54 -14.27 -2.90 -22.40
CA VAL A 54 -15.15 -1.77 -22.08
C VAL A 54 -14.33 -0.65 -21.43
N ARG A 55 -14.41 0.58 -21.98
CA ARG A 55 -13.64 1.75 -21.49
C ARG A 55 -14.26 2.43 -20.27
N LYS A 56 -15.54 2.17 -20.00
CA LYS A 56 -16.29 2.60 -18.81
C LYS A 56 -17.04 1.40 -18.23
N PRO A 57 -16.35 0.44 -17.61
CA PRO A 57 -17.00 -0.74 -17.08
C PRO A 57 -17.87 -0.34 -15.88
N GLU A 58 -19.08 -0.87 -15.80
CA GLU A 58 -20.08 -0.53 -14.77
C GLU A 58 -19.54 -0.64 -13.34
N VAL A 59 -18.62 -1.58 -13.10
CA VAL A 59 -17.96 -1.79 -11.80
C VAL A 59 -17.13 -0.59 -11.32
N PHE A 60 -16.81 0.36 -12.21
CA PHE A 60 -16.11 1.60 -11.86
C PHE A 60 -16.99 2.84 -11.97
N LYS A 61 -18.32 2.71 -12.06
CA LYS A 61 -19.21 3.88 -12.22
C LYS A 61 -19.01 4.95 -11.14
N ASP A 62 -18.78 4.53 -9.90
CA ASP A 62 -18.53 5.42 -8.76
C ASP A 62 -17.15 6.10 -8.83
N TYR A 63 -16.21 5.48 -9.55
CA TYR A 63 -14.85 5.97 -9.81
C TYR A 63 -14.68 6.68 -11.17
N GLN A 64 -15.74 6.75 -11.97
CA GLN A 64 -15.73 7.33 -13.31
C GLN A 64 -16.80 8.43 -13.48
N GLY A 65 -17.43 8.86 -12.38
CA GLY A 65 -18.54 9.82 -12.30
C GLY A 65 -18.25 11.10 -11.50
N SER A 66 -19.32 11.77 -11.05
CA SER A 66 -19.40 13.14 -10.50
C SER A 66 -18.65 13.42 -9.18
N ILE A 67 -18.04 12.41 -8.57
CA ILE A 67 -17.25 12.54 -7.32
C ILE A 67 -15.81 12.99 -7.64
N LEU A 68 -15.38 12.93 -8.91
CA LEU A 68 -14.07 13.38 -9.35
C LEU A 68 -14.11 14.83 -9.85
N PRO A 69 -13.13 15.69 -9.50
CA PRO A 69 -13.03 17.03 -10.06
C PRO A 69 -12.91 16.99 -11.60
N GLU A 70 -13.49 18.01 -12.21
CA GLU A 70 -13.80 18.13 -13.65
C GLU A 70 -12.61 17.94 -14.61
N ASN A 71 -11.39 17.98 -14.09
CA ASN A 71 -10.14 18.07 -14.83
C ASN A 71 -9.40 16.74 -15.07
N ASN A 72 -10.01 15.56 -14.84
CA ASN A 72 -9.34 14.27 -15.09
C ASN A 72 -10.06 13.29 -16.02
N SER A 73 -9.25 12.54 -16.76
CA SER A 73 -9.65 11.54 -17.75
C SER A 73 -10.27 10.33 -17.06
N THR A 74 -11.60 10.31 -16.88
CA THR A 74 -12.34 9.16 -16.32
C THR A 74 -12.46 7.95 -17.28
N VAL A 75 -11.81 8.02 -18.43
CA VAL A 75 -11.90 7.00 -19.50
C VAL A 75 -10.69 6.10 -19.46
N LEU A 76 -10.92 4.80 -19.26
CA LEU A 76 -9.86 3.80 -19.30
C LEU A 76 -9.20 3.76 -20.69
N ARG A 77 -7.86 3.92 -20.72
CA ARG A 77 -7.05 3.72 -21.93
C ARG A 77 -6.59 2.29 -22.09
N GLN A 78 -6.89 1.66 -23.22
CA GLN A 78 -6.38 0.34 -23.54
C GLN A 78 -4.86 0.38 -23.78
N MET A 79 -4.11 -0.42 -23.03
CA MET A 79 -2.66 -0.62 -23.22
C MET A 79 -2.25 -2.06 -22.90
N THR A 80 -1.09 -2.48 -23.40
CA THR A 80 -0.46 -3.76 -23.01
C THR A 80 0.30 -3.60 -21.69
N MET A 81 0.61 -4.73 -21.03
CA MET A 81 1.46 -4.67 -19.84
C MET A 81 2.87 -4.18 -20.12
N GLY A 82 3.40 -4.46 -21.32
CA GLY A 82 4.68 -3.92 -21.75
C GLY A 82 4.66 -2.38 -21.89
N GLN A 83 3.58 -1.82 -22.44
CA GLN A 83 3.41 -0.35 -22.55
C GLN A 83 3.28 0.31 -21.17
N PHE A 84 2.53 -0.31 -20.27
CA PHE A 84 2.41 0.18 -18.89
C PHE A 84 3.75 0.10 -18.14
N ALA A 85 4.48 -1.01 -18.24
CA ALA A 85 5.80 -1.13 -17.63
C ALA A 85 6.78 -0.10 -18.22
N ALA A 86 6.74 0.12 -19.54
CA ALA A 86 7.55 1.13 -20.21
C ALA A 86 7.24 2.56 -19.76
N SER A 87 5.98 2.88 -19.43
CA SER A 87 5.62 4.21 -18.92
C SER A 87 6.10 4.48 -17.49
N LEU A 88 6.28 3.43 -16.68
CA LEU A 88 6.83 3.54 -15.32
C LEU A 88 8.36 3.54 -15.28
N LYS A 89 9.01 2.95 -16.30
CA LYS A 89 10.46 2.78 -16.37
C LYS A 89 11.27 4.06 -16.09
N PRO A 90 10.90 5.26 -16.60
CA PRO A 90 11.68 6.47 -16.37
C PRO A 90 11.88 6.86 -14.89
N SER A 91 10.97 6.47 -13.99
CA SER A 91 11.13 6.75 -12.57
C SER A 91 12.24 5.90 -11.91
N TYR A 92 12.56 4.74 -12.49
CA TYR A 92 13.47 3.73 -11.92
C TYR A 92 14.81 3.59 -12.64
N VAL A 93 15.10 4.40 -13.66
CA VAL A 93 16.42 4.40 -14.31
C VAL A 93 17.45 5.16 -13.47
N ARG A 94 18.73 4.92 -13.74
CA ARG A 94 19.84 5.74 -13.23
C ARG A 94 19.57 7.19 -13.66
N VAL A 95 19.51 8.14 -12.72
CA VAL A 95 19.05 9.54 -12.88
C VAL A 95 17.54 9.78 -13.05
N GLY A 96 16.69 8.77 -12.82
CA GLY A 96 15.24 8.91 -12.75
C GLY A 96 14.75 9.57 -11.46
N GLU A 97 13.43 9.80 -11.36
CA GLU A 97 12.79 10.51 -10.24
C GLU A 97 13.06 9.91 -8.85
N SER A 98 13.30 8.60 -8.77
CA SER A 98 13.62 7.89 -7.53
C SER A 98 15.12 7.80 -7.25
N SER A 99 15.98 8.20 -8.20
CA SER A 99 17.43 8.04 -8.11
C SER A 99 18.01 8.96 -7.03
N GLY A 100 18.83 8.40 -6.14
CA GLY A 100 19.51 9.16 -5.08
C GLY A 100 18.62 9.58 -3.90
N LYS A 101 17.34 9.18 -3.89
CA LYS A 101 16.45 9.42 -2.75
C LYS A 101 16.61 8.33 -1.70
N ILE A 102 16.56 8.75 -0.44
CA ILE A 102 16.33 7.87 0.69
C ILE A 102 14.84 7.53 0.70
N GLN A 103 14.51 6.26 0.90
CA GLN A 103 13.15 5.73 0.88
C GLN A 103 12.87 5.05 2.21
N LEU A 104 11.66 5.21 2.70
CA LEU A 104 11.13 4.49 3.86
C LEU A 104 9.70 4.07 3.54
N PHE A 105 9.39 2.81 3.83
CA PHE A 105 8.06 2.25 3.73
C PHE A 105 7.56 1.83 5.10
N HIS A 106 6.26 1.94 5.35
CA HIS A 106 5.61 1.42 6.55
C HIS A 106 4.22 0.89 6.18
N VAL A 107 3.86 -0.30 6.68
CA VAL A 107 2.58 -0.93 6.39
C VAL A 107 1.69 -0.93 7.62
N VAL A 108 0.44 -0.52 7.47
CA VAL A 108 -0.62 -0.76 8.46
C VAL A 108 -1.76 -1.48 7.78
N SER A 109 -2.12 -2.67 8.27
CA SER A 109 -3.29 -3.38 7.78
C SER A 109 -4.48 -3.18 8.71
N HIS A 110 -5.64 -3.01 8.11
CA HIS A 110 -6.86 -2.73 8.84
C HIS A 110 -8.10 -3.20 8.07
N THR A 111 -9.25 -3.29 8.75
CA THR A 111 -10.54 -3.58 8.10
C THR A 111 -10.80 -2.62 6.95
N ALA A 112 -11.48 -3.06 5.89
CA ALA A 112 -11.84 -2.16 4.79
C ALA A 112 -13.08 -1.31 5.11
N THR A 113 -12.94 -0.36 6.04
CA THR A 113 -14.00 0.60 6.43
C THR A 113 -13.54 2.03 6.18
N ILE A 114 -14.49 2.93 5.90
CA ILE A 114 -14.18 4.36 5.78
C ILE A 114 -13.61 4.95 7.08
N THR A 115 -14.05 4.43 8.23
CA THR A 115 -13.57 4.86 9.56
C THR A 115 -12.09 4.55 9.73
N SER A 116 -11.68 3.30 9.53
CA SER A 116 -10.26 2.90 9.62
C SER A 116 -9.39 3.59 8.56
N MET A 117 -9.90 3.76 7.33
CA MET A 117 -9.20 4.53 6.30
C MET A 117 -8.96 5.98 6.74
N ARG A 118 -9.96 6.64 7.35
CA ARG A 118 -9.82 7.99 7.89
C ARG A 118 -8.82 8.08 9.03
N VAL A 119 -8.79 7.10 9.93
CA VAL A 119 -7.77 7.02 10.99
C VAL A 119 -6.37 7.03 10.38
N VAL A 120 -6.10 6.18 9.39
CA VAL A 120 -4.79 6.15 8.71
C VAL A 120 -4.53 7.45 7.97
N HIS A 121 -5.52 7.94 7.21
CA HIS A 121 -5.40 9.12 6.38
C HIS A 121 -5.12 10.39 7.20
N ASP A 122 -6.05 10.74 8.09
CA ASP A 122 -6.06 12.02 8.80
C ASP A 122 -4.84 12.08 9.71
N THR A 123 -4.56 10.99 10.46
CA THR A 123 -3.39 10.93 11.34
C THR A 123 -2.07 11.08 10.57
N PHE A 124 -1.95 10.50 9.38
CA PHE A 124 -0.74 10.62 8.57
C PHE A 124 -0.57 12.02 7.98
N LEU A 125 -1.63 12.63 7.43
CA LEU A 125 -1.56 13.99 6.91
C LEU A 125 -1.34 15.02 8.02
N ASP A 126 -2.02 14.89 9.15
CA ASP A 126 -1.80 15.76 10.31
C ASP A 126 -0.36 15.61 10.82
N GLY A 127 0.18 14.39 10.81
CA GLY A 127 1.59 14.13 11.12
C GLY A 127 2.55 14.87 10.18
N ILE A 128 2.29 14.90 8.87
CA ILE A 128 3.12 15.64 7.90
C ILE A 128 3.17 17.13 8.25
N GLN A 129 2.02 17.70 8.66
CA GLN A 129 1.92 19.10 9.08
C GLN A 129 2.62 19.34 10.42
N LYS A 130 2.29 18.54 11.45
CA LYS A 130 2.83 18.61 12.81
C LYS A 130 4.36 18.53 12.81
N HIS A 131 4.90 17.58 12.04
CA HIS A 131 6.34 17.43 11.89
C HIS A 131 6.93 18.43 10.89
N ASN A 132 6.14 19.23 10.17
CA ASN A 132 6.64 20.25 9.23
C ASN A 132 7.58 19.64 8.17
N LEU A 133 7.15 18.50 7.59
CA LEU A 133 7.97 17.73 6.65
C LEU A 133 8.13 18.39 5.28
N LYS A 134 7.27 19.36 4.94
CA LYS A 134 7.45 20.19 3.74
C LYS A 134 8.77 20.98 3.75
N LYS A 135 9.41 21.16 4.91
CA LYS A 135 10.75 21.77 5.03
C LYS A 135 11.91 20.78 4.82
N VAL A 136 11.63 19.48 4.75
CA VAL A 136 12.64 18.47 4.42
C VAL A 136 12.87 18.50 2.91
N ASP A 137 14.14 18.56 2.50
CA ASP A 137 14.52 18.75 1.10
C ASP A 137 14.02 17.61 0.21
N GLN A 138 13.27 18.00 -0.83
CA GLN A 138 12.56 17.14 -1.77
C GLN A 138 11.71 16.05 -1.09
N PHE A 139 11.11 16.39 0.06
CA PHE A 139 10.19 15.49 0.72
C PHE A 139 8.99 15.17 -0.16
N PHE A 140 8.68 13.89 -0.25
CA PHE A 140 7.50 13.37 -0.90
C PHE A 140 6.99 12.15 -0.15
N SER A 141 5.67 12.06 0.02
CA SER A 141 5.01 10.94 0.67
C SER A 141 3.78 10.50 -0.10
N SER A 142 3.40 9.24 0.10
CA SER A 142 2.13 8.71 -0.35
C SER A 142 1.58 7.65 0.60
N ILE A 143 0.26 7.54 0.64
CA ILE A 143 -0.46 6.41 1.22
C ILE A 143 -1.12 5.66 0.06
N ALA A 144 -0.87 4.37 -0.08
CA ALA A 144 -1.58 3.52 -1.01
C ALA A 144 -2.47 2.53 -0.27
N TYR A 145 -3.76 2.52 -0.58
CA TYR A 145 -4.74 1.64 0.06
C TYR A 145 -4.94 0.38 -0.76
N ASN A 146 -4.06 -0.61 -0.58
CA ASN A 146 -4.17 -1.85 -1.33
C ASN A 146 -5.28 -2.74 -0.78
N THR A 147 -6.17 -3.21 -1.66
CA THR A 147 -7.39 -3.93 -1.28
C THR A 147 -7.18 -5.44 -1.17
N ILE A 148 -7.53 -6.01 -0.02
CA ILE A 148 -7.79 -7.45 0.17
C ILE A 148 -9.31 -7.64 0.08
N THR A 149 -9.77 -8.17 -1.05
CA THR A 149 -11.17 -8.56 -1.17
C THR A 149 -11.39 -9.94 -0.54
N PRO A 150 -12.57 -10.24 0.02
CA PRO A 150 -12.97 -11.58 0.44
C PRO A 150 -12.76 -12.64 -0.66
N ALA A 151 -12.99 -12.29 -1.93
CA ALA A 151 -12.72 -13.19 -3.05
C ALA A 151 -11.22 -13.48 -3.23
N PHE A 152 -10.37 -12.45 -3.14
CA PHE A 152 -8.91 -12.61 -3.18
C PHE A 152 -8.41 -13.42 -1.97
N ALA A 153 -8.90 -13.12 -0.77
CA ALA A 153 -8.55 -13.85 0.45
C ALA A 153 -8.95 -15.33 0.36
N LYS A 154 -10.15 -15.62 -0.16
CA LYS A 154 -10.60 -16.99 -0.42
C LYS A 154 -9.72 -17.73 -1.43
N LEU A 155 -9.30 -17.07 -2.51
CA LEU A 155 -8.38 -17.66 -3.48
C LEU A 155 -6.96 -17.86 -2.94
N SER A 156 -6.62 -17.14 -1.87
CA SER A 156 -5.32 -17.24 -1.17
C SER A 156 -5.32 -18.27 -0.04
N GLN A 157 -6.37 -19.08 0.09
CA GLN A 157 -6.41 -20.17 1.07
C GLN A 157 -5.23 -21.13 0.87
N GLY A 158 -4.61 -21.53 1.99
CA GLY A 158 -3.42 -22.40 1.99
C GLY A 158 -2.10 -21.67 1.76
N MET A 159 -2.12 -20.35 1.51
CA MET A 159 -0.91 -19.55 1.46
C MET A 159 -0.34 -19.30 2.87
N PRO A 160 0.99 -19.20 3.05
CA PRO A 160 1.61 -19.09 4.37
C PRO A 160 1.14 -17.89 5.20
N GLN A 161 0.76 -16.80 4.53
CA GLN A 161 0.27 -15.57 5.16
C GLN A 161 -1.02 -15.80 5.96
N GLY A 162 -1.82 -16.81 5.59
CA GLY A 162 -3.03 -17.18 6.33
C GLY A 162 -4.06 -16.06 6.50
N ILE A 163 -4.18 -15.17 5.50
CA ILE A 163 -5.05 -14.00 5.61
C ILE A 163 -6.53 -14.40 5.84
N PRO A 164 -7.25 -13.73 6.77
CA PRO A 164 -8.66 -14.00 7.00
C PRO A 164 -9.51 -13.68 5.76
N GLN A 165 -10.64 -14.39 5.60
CA GLN A 165 -11.59 -14.14 4.50
C GLN A 165 -12.51 -12.95 4.75
N GLU A 166 -11.89 -11.83 5.10
CA GLU A 166 -12.57 -10.56 5.34
C GLU A 166 -12.02 -9.47 4.43
N ALA A 167 -12.80 -8.41 4.31
CA ALA A 167 -12.40 -7.23 3.58
C ALA A 167 -11.38 -6.42 4.40
N ALA A 168 -10.19 -6.20 3.85
CA ALA A 168 -9.14 -5.46 4.52
C ALA A 168 -8.37 -4.56 3.55
N PHE A 169 -7.70 -3.55 4.08
CA PHE A 169 -6.63 -2.85 3.39
C PHE A 169 -5.29 -3.26 3.98
N TRP A 170 -4.26 -3.37 3.14
CA TRP A 170 -2.89 -3.11 3.58
C TRP A 170 -2.49 -1.73 3.08
N SER A 171 -2.44 -0.77 3.99
CA SER A 171 -2.09 0.61 3.70
C SER A 171 -0.59 0.76 3.71
N GLU A 172 0.00 0.99 2.54
CA GLU A 172 1.42 1.27 2.35
C GLU A 172 1.65 2.78 2.48
N GLN A 173 2.48 3.17 3.44
CA GLN A 173 2.99 4.53 3.57
C GLN A 173 4.40 4.56 2.98
N ALA A 174 4.57 5.24 1.85
CA ALA A 174 5.87 5.42 1.21
C ALA A 174 6.33 6.86 1.39
N VAL A 175 7.56 7.06 1.85
CA VAL A 175 8.15 8.38 2.10
C VAL A 175 9.55 8.45 1.51
N SER A 176 9.85 9.58 0.87
CA SER A 176 11.14 9.82 0.21
C SER A 176 11.66 11.23 0.43
N TRP A 177 12.99 11.37 0.51
CA TRP A 177 13.72 12.63 0.65
C TRP A 177 15.15 12.45 0.12
N VAL A 178 15.91 13.54 -0.07
CA VAL A 178 17.26 13.44 -0.67
C VAL A 178 18.42 13.57 0.31
N LYS A 179 18.21 14.26 1.43
CA LYS A 179 19.28 14.68 2.34
C LYS A 179 19.25 13.91 3.67
N PRO A 180 20.32 13.20 4.05
CA PRO A 180 20.37 12.43 5.31
C PRO A 180 20.02 13.24 6.57
N GLU A 181 20.23 14.55 6.54
CA GLU A 181 19.90 15.47 7.64
C GLU A 181 18.39 15.48 7.96
N GLY A 182 17.55 15.15 6.98
CA GLY A 182 16.10 14.99 7.17
C GLY A 182 15.70 13.67 7.84
N SER A 183 16.58 12.66 7.87
CA SER A 183 16.25 11.30 8.32
C SER A 183 15.75 11.22 9.77
N PRO A 184 16.35 11.89 10.77
CA PRO A 184 15.83 11.85 12.14
C PRO A 184 14.40 12.36 12.23
N LYS A 185 14.08 13.40 11.46
CA LYS A 185 12.76 14.04 11.44
C LYS A 185 11.71 13.17 10.76
N VAL A 186 12.07 12.53 9.65
CA VAL A 186 11.18 11.60 8.94
C VAL A 186 10.93 10.33 9.77
N ARG A 187 11.94 9.80 10.46
CA ARG A 187 11.76 8.65 11.37
C ARG A 187 10.84 8.98 12.54
N ALA A 188 11.08 10.11 13.22
CA ALA A 188 10.21 10.58 14.30
C ALA A 188 8.75 10.76 13.84
N PHE A 189 8.53 11.24 12.63
CA PHE A 189 7.20 11.30 12.02
C PHE A 189 6.56 9.92 11.87
N ILE A 190 7.26 8.97 11.25
CA ILE A 190 6.73 7.62 11.03
C ILE A 190 6.40 6.91 12.35
N ASP A 191 7.31 7.01 13.33
CA ASP A 191 7.15 6.38 14.64
C ASP A 191 5.94 6.96 15.40
N ASP A 192 5.84 8.30 15.50
CA ASP A 192 4.74 9.00 16.18
C ASP A 192 3.39 8.73 15.52
N VAL A 193 3.32 8.85 14.19
CA VAL A 193 2.08 8.66 13.44
C VAL A 193 1.60 7.21 13.51
N ASN A 194 2.49 6.23 13.31
CA ASN A 194 2.06 4.83 13.30
C ASN A 194 1.78 4.30 14.70
N ALA A 195 2.43 4.81 15.75
CA ALA A 195 2.01 4.54 17.12
C ALA A 195 0.57 5.02 17.37
N ASN A 196 0.23 6.22 16.89
CA ASN A 196 -1.13 6.77 17.03
C ASN A 196 -2.17 6.01 16.18
N ILE A 197 -1.84 5.71 14.91
CA ILE A 197 -2.72 4.93 14.02
C ILE A 197 -2.99 3.55 14.64
N THR A 198 -1.94 2.83 15.05
CA THR A 198 -2.07 1.50 15.67
C THR A 198 -2.94 1.57 16.91
N ALA A 199 -2.69 2.50 17.84
CA ALA A 199 -3.49 2.63 19.06
C ALA A 199 -4.98 2.91 18.78
N GLN A 200 -5.28 3.76 17.78
CA GLN A 200 -6.67 4.04 17.39
C GLN A 200 -7.36 2.83 16.76
N LEU A 201 -6.67 2.11 15.87
CA LEU A 201 -7.21 0.92 15.20
C LEU A 201 -7.35 -0.28 16.14
N GLU A 202 -6.43 -0.45 17.11
CA GLU A 202 -6.57 -1.45 18.17
C GLU A 202 -7.80 -1.17 19.04
N LYS A 203 -7.96 0.09 19.45
CA LYS A 203 -9.11 0.53 20.26
C LYS A 203 -10.44 0.30 19.54
N SER A 204 -10.50 0.44 18.22
CA SER A 204 -11.71 0.18 17.43
C SER A 204 -11.87 -1.30 16.99
N GLY A 205 -10.89 -2.16 17.25
CA GLY A 205 -10.87 -3.54 16.76
C GLY A 205 -10.70 -3.66 15.24
N GLU A 206 -10.22 -2.61 14.59
CA GLU A 206 -10.03 -2.54 13.14
C GLU A 206 -8.61 -2.86 12.68
N LEU A 207 -7.62 -2.94 13.60
CA LEU A 207 -6.27 -3.36 13.26
C LEU A 207 -6.26 -4.82 12.77
N ARG A 208 -5.42 -5.12 11.78
CA ARG A 208 -5.18 -6.48 11.28
C ARG A 208 -3.70 -6.83 11.36
N PRO A 209 -3.36 -8.06 11.81
CA PRO A 209 -1.96 -8.45 12.07
C PRO A 209 -1.15 -8.69 10.80
N TYR A 210 -1.80 -8.96 9.67
CA TYR A 210 -1.14 -9.24 8.40
C TYR A 210 -0.35 -8.02 7.90
N LEU A 211 0.92 -8.19 7.56
CA LEU A 211 1.73 -7.14 6.90
C LEU A 211 2.24 -7.67 5.56
N TYR A 212 2.09 -6.89 4.50
CA TYR A 212 2.60 -7.28 3.19
C TYR A 212 4.13 -7.09 3.14
N LEU A 213 4.84 -8.22 3.11
CA LEU A 213 6.29 -8.31 3.28
C LEU A 213 7.10 -7.41 2.32
N ASN A 214 6.62 -7.18 1.10
CA ASN A 214 7.33 -6.37 0.11
C ASN A 214 7.30 -4.87 0.41
N ASP A 215 6.29 -4.41 1.16
CA ASP A 215 6.07 -2.99 1.48
C ASP A 215 6.45 -2.68 2.94
N ALA A 216 6.74 -3.69 3.75
CA ALA A 216 7.01 -3.53 5.18
C ALA A 216 8.42 -2.96 5.46
N GLU A 217 8.53 -2.11 6.48
CA GLU A 217 9.84 -1.67 6.99
C GLU A 217 10.57 -2.85 7.65
N LEU A 218 11.90 -2.87 7.58
CA LEU A 218 12.74 -3.91 8.19
C LEU A 218 12.46 -4.16 9.69
N SER A 219 11.98 -3.14 10.41
CA SER A 219 11.63 -3.20 11.82
C SER A 219 10.27 -3.84 12.09
N GLN A 220 9.40 -3.96 11.07
CA GLN A 220 8.04 -4.43 11.25
C GLN A 220 7.99 -5.96 11.45
N PRO A 221 7.16 -6.45 12.39
CA PRO A 221 7.10 -7.86 12.74
C PRO A 221 6.23 -8.66 11.75
N VAL A 222 6.67 -8.77 10.49
CA VAL A 222 5.89 -9.34 9.38
C VAL A 222 5.44 -10.78 9.65
N PHE A 223 6.36 -11.64 10.10
CA PHE A 223 6.08 -13.06 10.30
C PHE A 223 5.25 -13.34 11.55
N GLN A 224 5.28 -12.45 12.55
CA GLN A 224 4.45 -12.54 13.74
C GLN A 224 2.97 -12.28 13.42
N GLY A 225 2.68 -11.69 12.26
CA GLY A 225 1.32 -11.57 11.74
C GLY A 225 0.77 -12.83 11.08
N TYR A 226 1.58 -13.88 10.90
CA TYR A 226 1.15 -15.14 10.26
C TYR A 226 0.62 -16.13 11.30
N PRO A 227 -0.25 -17.09 10.92
CA PRO A 227 -0.62 -18.18 11.81
C PRO A 227 0.62 -18.93 12.31
N LEU A 228 0.63 -19.28 13.60
CA LEU A 228 1.80 -19.87 14.26
C LEU A 228 2.24 -21.18 13.60
N GLU A 229 1.28 -22.01 13.20
CA GLU A 229 1.52 -23.26 12.48
C GLU A 229 2.13 -23.03 11.09
N ASN A 230 1.73 -21.96 10.41
CA ASN A 230 2.30 -21.60 9.11
C ASN A 230 3.73 -21.09 9.27
N LEU A 231 3.99 -20.28 10.30
CA LEU A 231 5.34 -19.80 10.60
C LEU A 231 6.27 -20.97 10.97
N ALA A 232 5.82 -21.88 11.82
CA ALA A 232 6.57 -23.09 12.17
C ALA A 232 6.89 -23.91 10.91
N ARG A 233 5.89 -24.10 10.03
CA ARG A 233 6.09 -24.80 8.77
C ARG A 233 7.09 -24.10 7.83
N LEU A 234 7.08 -22.77 7.77
CA LEU A 234 8.07 -22.02 7.00
C LEU A 234 9.48 -22.20 7.56
N LYS A 235 9.65 -22.24 8.88
CA LYS A 235 10.95 -22.51 9.53
C LYS A 235 11.45 -23.93 9.22
N GLU A 236 10.57 -24.94 9.22
CA GLU A 236 10.91 -26.31 8.80
C GLU A 236 11.35 -26.37 7.32
N ILE A 237 10.61 -25.70 6.43
CA ILE A 237 10.94 -25.62 5.01
C ILE A 237 12.31 -24.96 4.82
N ARG A 238 12.57 -23.87 5.54
CA ARG A 238 13.87 -23.22 5.54
C ARG A 238 14.97 -24.20 5.95
N ALA A 239 14.82 -24.90 7.08
CA ALA A 239 15.82 -25.85 7.57
C ALA A 239 16.09 -27.00 6.58
N LYS A 240 15.04 -27.46 5.86
CA LYS A 240 15.16 -28.51 4.85
C LYS A 240 15.92 -28.06 3.59
N TYR A 241 15.66 -26.85 3.09
CA TYR A 241 16.19 -26.40 1.80
C TYR A 241 17.37 -25.43 1.90
N ASP A 242 17.60 -24.83 3.06
CA ASP A 242 18.76 -23.99 3.40
C ASP A 242 19.47 -24.50 4.68
N PRO A 243 19.88 -25.78 4.74
CA PRO A 243 20.45 -26.36 5.96
C PRO A 243 21.77 -25.70 6.39
N ASN A 244 22.54 -25.20 5.42
CA ASN A 244 23.79 -24.47 5.65
C ASN A 244 23.59 -22.96 5.83
N ARG A 245 22.33 -22.51 5.92
CA ARG A 245 21.96 -21.10 6.17
C ARG A 245 22.53 -20.10 5.16
N VAL A 246 22.80 -20.51 3.93
CA VAL A 246 23.38 -19.65 2.89
C VAL A 246 22.43 -18.49 2.57
N TYR A 247 21.14 -18.76 2.35
CA TYR A 247 20.15 -17.70 2.06
C TYR A 247 19.71 -16.95 3.32
N THR A 248 19.80 -17.60 4.47
CA THR A 248 19.47 -16.99 5.74
C THR A 248 20.49 -15.94 6.15
N ASP A 249 21.78 -16.28 6.08
CA ASP A 249 22.86 -15.49 6.67
C ASP A 249 23.63 -14.67 5.62
N GLN A 250 23.79 -15.17 4.39
CA GLN A 250 24.62 -14.53 3.37
C GLN A 250 23.82 -13.65 2.40
N MET A 251 22.52 -13.89 2.21
CA MET A 251 21.70 -13.05 1.32
C MET A 251 21.41 -11.70 2.01
N PRO A 252 21.88 -10.57 1.48
CA PRO A 252 21.66 -9.27 2.08
C PRO A 252 20.20 -8.85 2.00
N GLY A 253 19.70 -8.24 3.08
CA GLY A 253 18.34 -7.71 3.15
C GLY A 253 17.23 -8.78 3.14
N GLY A 254 16.00 -8.27 3.05
CA GLY A 254 14.78 -9.06 3.12
C GLY A 254 14.51 -9.64 4.51
N PHE A 255 13.26 -10.00 4.76
CA PHE A 255 12.87 -10.66 6.00
C PHE A 255 13.33 -12.11 5.99
N LYS A 256 13.96 -12.55 7.09
CA LYS A 256 14.37 -13.94 7.29
C LYS A 256 13.39 -14.59 8.23
N VAL A 257 12.72 -15.65 7.78
CA VAL A 257 11.78 -16.41 8.62
C VAL A 257 12.44 -16.94 9.89
N GLU A 258 13.75 -17.18 9.85
CA GLU A 258 14.51 -17.61 11.01
C GLU A 258 14.53 -16.58 12.14
N HIS A 259 14.51 -15.29 11.81
CA HIS A 259 14.58 -14.19 12.78
C HIS A 259 13.19 -13.78 13.31
N ALA A 260 12.15 -14.51 12.90
CA ALA A 260 10.78 -14.32 13.37
C ALA A 260 10.57 -14.88 14.77
#